data_AF-A0A843EIE6-F1
#
_entry.id   AF-A0A843EIE6-F1
#
_cell.length_a   1.000
_cell.length_b   1.000
_cell.length_c   1.000
_cell.angle_alpha   90.00
_cell.angle_beta   90.00
_cell.angle_gamma   90.00
#
_symmetry.space_group_name_H-M   'P 1'
#
loop_
_entity.id
_entity.type
_entity.pdbx_description
1 polymer ?
#
loop_
_entity_poly.entity_id
_entity_poly.type
_entity_poly.pdbx_seq_one_letter_code
_entity_poly.pdbx_strand_id
1 'polypeptide(L)'
;MSIADEIRTLDKILKEKNAELNNHKKARDKFHDNAHDSQVKRDNFRKMAQDLMKVNSELKKERNRYNELTREAKSKREDIKIRIEELRADGVRDLDQLKAERDSYHRQVIEYHGKSQDIHARIEENNEKIDLYKKMSDQAHEQSLKFREAADKEHQEFVRCLEEIRSIKDELPDDL
;
A
#
# COMPACT_ATOMS: atom_id res chain seq x y z
N MET A 1 -55.40 -32.09 -17.67
CA MET A 1 -55.36 -30.62 -17.78
C MET A 1 -55.65 -30.26 -19.23
N SER A 2 -56.17 -29.06 -19.50
CA SER A 2 -56.21 -28.55 -20.87
C SER A 2 -54.82 -28.13 -21.31
N ILE A 3 -54.47 -28.29 -22.59
CA ILE A 3 -53.23 -27.76 -23.19
C ILE A 3 -53.06 -26.25 -22.87
N ALA A 4 -54.17 -25.51 -22.81
CA ALA A 4 -54.17 -24.10 -22.44
C ALA A 4 -53.75 -23.83 -20.99
N ASP A 5 -54.00 -24.75 -20.06
CA ASP A 5 -53.58 -24.63 -18.65
C ASP A 5 -52.09 -24.95 -18.49
N GLU A 6 -51.58 -25.89 -19.29
CA GLU A 6 -50.15 -26.24 -19.35
C GLU A 6 -49.32 -25.07 -19.92
N ILE A 7 -49.76 -24.45 -21.02
CA ILE A 7 -49.13 -23.27 -21.60
C ILE A 7 -49.07 -22.11 -20.59
N ARG A 8 -50.18 -21.81 -19.90
CA ARG A 8 -50.21 -20.74 -18.88
C ARG A 8 -49.27 -21.02 -17.71
N THR A 9 -49.10 -22.28 -17.36
CA THR A 9 -48.19 -22.69 -16.28
C THR A 9 -46.74 -22.52 -16.71
N LEU A 10 -46.37 -22.95 -17.92
CA LEU A 10 -45.03 -22.77 -18.48
C LEU A 10 -44.68 -21.29 -18.65
N ASP A 11 -45.61 -20.46 -19.11
CA ASP A 11 -45.42 -19.00 -19.21
C ASP A 11 -45.12 -18.35 -17.86
N LYS A 12 -45.79 -18.81 -16.80
CA LYS A 12 -45.55 -18.32 -15.44
C LYS A 12 -44.15 -18.73 -14.96
N ILE A 13 -43.76 -19.99 -15.17
CA ILE A 13 -42.43 -20.49 -14.81
C ILE A 13 -41.35 -19.72 -15.58
N LEU A 14 -41.54 -19.48 -16.88
CA LEU A 14 -40.62 -18.67 -17.69
C LEU A 14 -40.48 -17.25 -17.16
N LYS A 15 -41.56 -16.59 -16.73
CA LYS A 15 -41.49 -15.25 -16.12
C LYS A 15 -40.69 -15.26 -14.83
N GLU A 16 -40.92 -16.25 -13.96
CA GLU A 16 -40.19 -16.40 -12.70
C GLU A 16 -38.68 -16.65 -12.96
N LYS A 17 -38.36 -17.56 -13.88
CA LYS A 17 -36.97 -17.87 -14.26
C LYS A 17 -36.26 -16.68 -14.91
N ASN A 18 -36.94 -15.91 -15.75
CA ASN A 18 -36.36 -14.68 -16.31
C ASN A 18 -36.13 -13.60 -15.23
N ALA A 19 -36.95 -13.55 -14.19
CA ALA A 19 -36.71 -12.66 -13.06
C ALA A 19 -35.48 -13.12 -12.25
N GLU A 20 -35.37 -14.41 -11.97
CA GLU A 20 -34.22 -15.05 -11.32
C GLU A 20 -32.91 -14.80 -12.10
N LEU A 21 -32.92 -15.04 -13.42
CA LEU A 21 -31.81 -14.76 -14.32
C LEU A 21 -31.34 -13.29 -14.24
N ASN A 22 -32.28 -12.34 -14.25
CA ASN A 22 -31.97 -10.93 -14.13
C ASN A 22 -31.40 -10.55 -12.75
N ASN A 23 -31.83 -11.24 -11.69
CA ASN A 23 -31.28 -11.03 -10.35
C ASN A 23 -29.82 -11.50 -10.28
N HIS A 24 -29.50 -12.70 -10.79
CA HIS A 24 -28.13 -13.20 -10.86
C HIS A 24 -27.23 -12.27 -11.69
N LYS A 25 -27.71 -11.78 -12.83
CA LYS A 25 -26.99 -10.80 -13.64
C LYS A 25 -26.66 -9.53 -12.84
N LYS A 26 -27.66 -8.94 -12.18
CA LYS A 26 -27.47 -7.72 -11.35
C LYS A 26 -26.53 -7.97 -10.18
N ALA A 27 -26.64 -9.12 -9.52
CA ALA A 27 -25.78 -9.49 -8.40
C ALA A 27 -24.31 -9.64 -8.85
N ARG A 28 -24.08 -10.37 -9.95
CA ARG A 28 -22.77 -10.52 -10.59
C ARG A 28 -22.15 -9.16 -10.92
N ASP A 29 -22.89 -8.30 -11.62
CA ASP A 29 -22.39 -6.99 -12.03
C ASP A 29 -22.00 -6.14 -10.81
N LYS A 30 -22.83 -6.15 -9.76
CA LYS A 30 -22.50 -5.50 -8.48
C LYS A 30 -21.24 -6.07 -7.83
N PHE A 31 -21.03 -7.39 -7.87
CA PHE A 31 -19.80 -7.99 -7.34
C PHE A 31 -18.57 -7.62 -8.17
N HIS A 32 -18.69 -7.53 -9.50
CA HIS A 32 -17.61 -7.02 -10.36
C HIS A 32 -17.25 -5.57 -10.02
N ASP A 33 -18.24 -4.70 -9.82
CA ASP A 33 -18.01 -3.30 -9.43
C ASP A 33 -17.27 -3.23 -8.08
N ASN A 34 -17.74 -3.98 -7.08
CA ASN A 34 -17.07 -4.04 -5.77
C ASN A 34 -15.63 -4.60 -5.85
N ALA A 35 -15.40 -5.60 -6.72
CA ALA A 35 -14.07 -6.13 -6.97
C ALA A 35 -13.16 -5.07 -7.60
N HIS A 36 -13.68 -4.29 -8.54
CA HIS A 36 -12.95 -3.18 -9.16
C HIS A 36 -12.59 -2.11 -8.11
N ASP A 37 -13.55 -1.66 -7.30
CA ASP A 37 -13.31 -0.67 -6.25
C ASP A 37 -12.23 -1.13 -5.27
N SER A 38 -12.26 -2.41 -4.91
CA SER A 38 -11.25 -3.01 -4.03
C SER A 38 -9.86 -3.04 -4.68
N GLN A 39 -9.77 -3.29 -5.98
CA GLN A 39 -8.51 -3.20 -6.74
C GLN A 39 -7.97 -1.77 -6.79
N VAL A 40 -8.84 -0.78 -7.01
CA VAL A 40 -8.43 0.64 -6.99
C VAL A 40 -7.88 1.02 -5.62
N LYS A 41 -8.54 0.61 -4.54
CA LYS A 41 -8.04 0.81 -3.17
C LYS A 41 -6.67 0.15 -2.95
N ARG A 42 -6.51 -1.11 -3.35
CA ARG A 42 -5.23 -1.83 -3.29
C ARG A 42 -4.13 -1.04 -4.00
N ASP A 43 -4.38 -0.61 -5.23
CA ASP A 43 -3.38 0.07 -6.05
C ASP A 43 -3.01 1.43 -5.48
N ASN A 44 -3.99 2.14 -4.90
CA ASN A 44 -3.75 3.40 -4.18
C ASN A 44 -2.85 3.18 -2.95
N PHE A 45 -3.16 2.21 -2.09
CA PHE A 45 -2.33 1.91 -0.92
C PHE A 45 -0.93 1.46 -1.31
N ARG A 46 -0.81 0.63 -2.35
CA ARG A 46 0.48 0.19 -2.88
C ARG A 46 1.31 1.38 -3.38
N LYS A 47 0.68 2.32 -4.08
CA LYS A 47 1.34 3.55 -4.55
C LYS A 47 1.82 4.42 -3.38
N MET A 48 0.97 4.62 -2.37
CA MET A 48 1.34 5.37 -1.16
C MET A 48 2.56 4.76 -0.45
N ALA A 49 2.58 3.43 -0.29
CA ALA A 49 3.72 2.73 0.28
C ALA A 49 4.99 2.92 -0.57
N GLN A 50 4.90 2.81 -1.90
CA GLN A 50 6.03 3.01 -2.80
C GLN A 50 6.58 4.44 -2.75
N ASP A 51 5.73 5.45 -2.69
CA ASP A 51 6.16 6.84 -2.63
C ASP A 51 6.86 7.15 -1.30
N LEU A 52 6.36 6.64 -0.17
CA LEU A 52 7.06 6.70 1.11
C LEU A 52 8.41 5.96 1.09
N MET A 53 8.50 4.80 0.43
CA MET A 53 9.78 4.09 0.28
C MET A 53 10.82 4.92 -0.49
N LYS A 54 10.39 5.66 -1.53
CA LYS A 54 11.28 6.58 -2.26
C LYS A 54 11.76 7.71 -1.35
N VAL A 55 10.85 8.33 -0.59
CA VAL A 55 11.20 9.37 0.39
C VAL A 55 12.20 8.82 1.42
N ASN A 56 11.97 7.62 1.95
CA ASN A 56 12.90 6.98 2.88
C ASN A 56 14.27 6.67 2.27
N SER A 57 14.35 6.37 0.97
CA SER A 57 15.62 6.22 0.27
C SER A 57 16.43 7.52 0.29
N GLU A 58 15.80 8.65 -0.01
CA GLU A 58 16.48 9.96 0.00
C GLU A 58 16.86 10.38 1.43
N LEU A 59 15.96 10.18 2.41
CA LEU A 59 16.27 10.43 3.82
C LEU A 59 17.44 9.58 4.31
N LYS A 60 17.56 8.31 3.88
CA LYS A 60 18.71 7.47 4.23
C LYS A 60 20.03 8.03 3.68
N LYS A 61 20.03 8.56 2.45
CA LYS A 61 21.22 9.22 1.89
C LYS A 61 21.59 10.47 2.70
N GLU A 62 20.61 11.29 3.03
CA GLU A 62 20.82 12.51 3.83
C GLU A 62 21.34 12.19 5.23
N ARG A 63 20.75 11.21 5.92
CA ARG A 63 21.23 10.70 7.21
C ARG A 63 22.67 10.21 7.13
N ASN A 64 23.00 9.44 6.09
CA ASN A 64 24.35 8.92 5.90
C ASN A 64 25.36 10.07 5.68
N ARG A 65 24.98 11.11 4.95
CA ARG A 65 25.78 12.33 4.80
C ARG A 65 26.03 13.02 6.15
N TYR A 66 25.01 13.18 7.00
CA TYR A 66 25.21 13.75 8.34
C TYR A 66 26.07 12.87 9.24
N ASN A 67 25.96 11.54 9.11
CA ASN A 67 26.83 10.61 9.83
C ASN A 67 28.30 10.75 9.40
N GLU A 68 28.56 10.96 8.10
CA GLU A 68 29.90 11.23 7.57
C GLU A 68 30.45 12.56 8.09
N LEU A 69 29.67 13.65 7.98
CA LEU A 69 30.03 14.95 8.53
C LEU A 69 30.31 14.89 10.04
N THR A 70 29.55 14.09 10.78
CA THR A 70 29.77 13.84 12.21
C THR A 70 31.13 13.16 12.46
N ARG A 71 31.51 12.18 11.63
CA ARG A 71 32.81 11.50 11.74
C ARG A 71 33.96 12.44 11.40
N GLU A 72 33.84 13.22 10.33
CA GLU A 72 34.83 14.21 9.94
C GLU A 72 35.05 15.26 11.03
N ALA A 73 33.98 15.83 11.57
CA ALA A 73 34.06 16.80 12.65
C ALA A 73 34.65 16.20 13.94
N LYS A 74 34.36 14.92 14.24
CA LYS A 74 35.02 14.21 15.35
C LYS A 74 36.52 14.04 15.11
N SER A 75 36.93 13.68 13.89
CA SER A 75 38.35 13.54 13.54
C SER A 75 39.10 14.86 13.73
N LYS A 76 38.61 15.94 13.10
CA LYS A 76 39.24 17.27 13.19
C LYS A 76 39.31 17.77 14.63
N ARG A 77 38.26 17.53 15.42
CA ARG A 77 38.27 17.87 16.85
C ARG A 77 39.36 17.12 17.61
N GLU A 78 39.57 15.83 17.30
CA GLU A 78 40.61 15.02 17.93
C GLU A 78 42.01 15.44 17.47
N ASP A 79 42.19 15.76 16.18
CA ASP A 79 43.46 16.26 15.65
C ASP A 79 43.86 17.58 16.36
N ILE A 80 42.91 18.49 16.56
CA ILE A 80 43.15 19.73 17.32
C ILE A 80 43.43 19.44 18.79
N LYS A 81 42.75 18.45 19.39
CA LYS A 81 43.00 18.05 20.78
C LYS A 81 44.43 17.55 20.95
N ILE A 82 44.89 16.66 20.07
CA ILE A 82 46.28 16.16 20.04
C ILE A 82 47.24 17.33 19.86
N ARG A 83 46.96 18.24 18.93
CA ARG A 83 47.81 19.41 18.67
C ARG A 83 47.93 20.35 19.88
N ILE A 84 46.85 20.56 20.62
CA ILE A 84 46.84 21.33 21.87
C ILE A 84 47.71 20.63 22.93
N GLU A 85 47.63 19.30 23.03
CA GLU A 85 48.42 18.51 23.98
C GLU A 85 49.93 18.58 23.65
N GLU A 86 50.31 18.46 22.38
CA GLU A 86 51.69 18.64 21.89
C GLU A 86 52.24 20.03 22.22
N LEU A 87 51.56 21.10 21.80
CA LEU A 87 52.04 22.47 22.01
C LEU A 87 52.13 22.83 23.50
N ARG A 88 51.24 22.26 24.33
CA ARG A 88 51.32 22.42 25.78
C ARG A 88 52.54 21.72 26.36
N ALA A 89 52.91 20.54 25.85
CA ALA A 89 54.14 19.85 26.25
C ALA A 89 55.40 20.64 25.86
N ASP A 90 55.34 21.33 24.72
CA ASP A 90 56.39 22.25 24.24
C ASP A 90 56.43 23.60 24.97
N GLY A 91 55.56 23.81 25.98
CA GLY A 91 55.56 25.00 26.83
C GLY A 91 54.78 26.20 26.29
N VAL A 92 54.04 26.05 25.18
CA VAL A 92 53.16 27.10 24.63
C VAL A 92 51.95 27.29 25.55
N ARG A 93 51.70 28.54 25.97
CA ARG A 93 50.63 28.88 26.91
C ARG A 93 49.37 29.44 26.26
N ASP A 94 49.52 30.20 25.18
CA ASP A 94 48.39 30.76 24.43
C ASP A 94 47.90 29.75 23.38
N LEU A 95 46.77 29.12 23.66
CA LEU A 95 46.15 28.08 22.84
C LEU A 95 44.67 28.38 22.60
N ASP A 96 44.23 29.61 22.85
CA ASP A 96 42.80 29.93 22.94
C ASP A 96 42.11 29.84 21.57
N GLN A 97 42.83 30.15 20.49
CA GLN A 97 42.34 29.94 19.12
C GLN A 97 42.07 28.46 18.83
N LEU A 98 43.02 27.57 19.19
CA LEU A 98 42.86 26.12 18.97
C LEU A 98 41.73 25.54 19.82
N LYS A 99 41.57 26.01 21.08
CA LYS A 99 40.44 25.62 21.92
C LYS A 99 39.11 26.07 21.32
N ALA A 100 39.03 27.31 20.83
CA ALA A 100 37.84 27.83 20.17
C ALA A 100 37.49 27.04 18.90
N GLU A 101 38.50 26.66 18.11
CA GLU A 101 38.33 25.83 16.93
C GLU A 101 37.84 24.41 17.29
N ARG A 102 38.45 23.77 18.30
CA ARG A 102 38.00 22.48 18.85
C ARG A 102 36.54 22.55 19.30
N ASP A 103 36.17 23.60 20.03
CA ASP A 103 34.81 23.77 20.54
C ASP A 103 33.81 24.04 19.39
N SER A 104 34.27 24.69 18.31
CA SER A 104 33.49 24.81 17.07
C SER A 104 33.19 23.45 16.46
N TYR A 105 34.19 22.58 16.29
CA TYR A 105 33.96 21.22 15.80
C TYR A 105 33.12 20.37 16.76
N HIS A 106 33.25 20.57 18.07
CA HIS A 106 32.37 19.91 19.05
C HIS A 106 30.89 20.31 18.85
N ARG A 107 30.60 21.61 18.66
CA ARG A 107 29.24 22.08 18.34
C ARG A 107 28.72 21.48 17.04
N GLN A 108 29.56 21.42 15.99
CA GLN A 108 29.20 20.78 14.73
C GLN A 108 28.86 19.28 14.90
N VAL A 109 29.62 18.55 15.73
CA VAL A 109 29.33 17.14 16.03
C VAL A 109 27.95 16.99 16.67
N ILE A 110 27.60 17.85 17.63
CA ILE A 110 26.27 17.84 18.26
C ILE A 110 25.18 18.11 17.22
N GLU A 111 25.36 19.15 16.40
CA GLU A 111 24.39 19.54 15.38
C GLU A 111 24.15 18.44 14.34
N TYR A 112 25.22 17.91 13.73
CA TYR A 112 25.11 16.88 12.70
C TYR A 112 24.56 15.57 13.26
N HIS A 113 24.93 15.22 14.50
CA HIS A 113 24.36 14.07 15.17
C HIS A 113 22.86 14.25 15.40
N GLY A 114 22.43 15.41 15.90
CA GLY A 114 21.02 15.72 16.11
C GLY A 114 20.20 15.61 14.82
N LYS A 115 20.69 16.25 13.74
CA LYS A 115 20.05 16.14 12.40
C LYS A 115 19.94 14.70 11.91
N SER A 116 20.98 13.89 12.12
CA SER A 116 20.94 12.46 11.76
C SER A 116 19.89 11.68 12.55
N GLN A 117 19.74 11.98 13.85
CA GLN A 117 18.71 11.36 14.70
C GLN A 117 17.30 11.78 14.28
N ASP A 118 17.08 13.06 13.99
CA ASP A 118 15.78 13.56 13.53
C ASP A 118 15.35 12.88 12.22
N ILE A 119 16.30 12.73 11.27
CA ILE A 119 16.03 12.01 10.02
C ILE A 119 15.75 10.52 10.30
N HIS A 120 16.47 9.91 11.22
CA HIS A 120 16.22 8.52 11.59
C HIS A 120 14.81 8.32 12.16
N ALA A 121 14.36 9.19 13.05
CA ALA A 121 13.00 9.15 13.61
C ALA A 121 11.93 9.29 12.51
N ARG A 122 12.14 10.21 11.55
CA ARG A 122 11.24 10.37 10.38
C ARG A 122 11.19 9.12 9.50
N ILE A 123 12.34 8.44 9.31
CA ILE A 123 12.39 7.18 8.56
C ILE A 123 11.56 6.10 9.27
N GLU A 124 11.66 6.00 10.61
CA GLU A 124 10.88 5.03 11.40
C GLU A 124 9.38 5.29 11.29
N GLU A 125 8.95 6.54 11.50
CA GLU A 125 7.54 6.93 11.33
C GLU A 125 7.01 6.57 9.92
N ASN A 126 7.81 6.82 8.88
CA ASN A 126 7.45 6.44 7.52
C ASN A 126 7.41 4.92 7.33
N ASN A 127 8.28 4.14 7.98
CA ASN A 127 8.27 2.68 7.89
C ASN A 127 6.98 2.11 8.50
N GLU A 128 6.52 2.65 9.64
CA GLU A 128 5.26 2.25 10.24
C GLU A 128 4.08 2.50 9.29
N LYS A 129 4.05 3.67 8.64
CA LYS A 129 3.03 4.01 7.64
C LYS A 129 3.11 3.09 6.41
N ILE A 130 4.32 2.78 5.94
CA ILE A 130 4.53 1.85 4.83
C ILE A 130 3.94 0.47 5.16
N ASP A 131 4.20 -0.05 6.35
CA ASP A 131 3.71 -1.37 6.76
C ASP A 131 2.19 -1.37 6.95
N LEU A 132 1.62 -0.27 7.46
CA LEU A 132 0.17 -0.07 7.49
C LEU A 132 -0.44 -0.10 6.08
N TYR A 133 0.13 0.63 5.12
CA TYR A 133 -0.39 0.66 3.75
C TYR A 133 -0.24 -0.68 3.03
N LYS A 134 0.84 -1.43 3.26
CA LYS A 134 0.96 -2.80 2.75
C LYS A 134 -0.16 -3.68 3.29
N LYS A 135 -0.41 -3.65 4.61
CA LYS A 135 -1.50 -4.41 5.23
C LYS A 135 -2.86 -4.04 4.65
N MET A 136 -3.13 -2.75 4.45
CA MET A 136 -4.38 -2.27 3.83
C MET A 136 -4.50 -2.70 2.36
N SER A 137 -3.39 -2.69 1.62
CA SER A 137 -3.32 -3.21 0.25
C SER A 137 -3.66 -4.71 0.21
N ASP A 138 -3.08 -5.51 1.12
CA ASP A 138 -3.34 -6.95 1.18
C ASP A 138 -4.80 -7.25 1.53
N GLN A 139 -5.37 -6.51 2.48
CA GLN A 139 -6.81 -6.61 2.82
C GLN A 139 -7.71 -6.25 1.64
N ALA A 140 -7.40 -5.17 0.91
CA ALA A 140 -8.15 -4.78 -0.28
C ALA A 140 -8.01 -5.82 -1.41
N HIS A 141 -6.83 -6.44 -1.54
CA HIS A 141 -6.62 -7.53 -2.47
C HIS A 141 -7.48 -8.75 -2.12
N GLU A 142 -7.48 -9.18 -0.87
CA GLU A 142 -8.30 -10.30 -0.39
C GLU A 142 -9.80 -10.03 -0.61
N GLN A 143 -10.27 -8.82 -0.32
CA GLN A 143 -11.65 -8.43 -0.60
C GLN A 143 -11.98 -8.50 -2.09
N SER A 144 -11.08 -8.02 -2.96
CA SER A 144 -11.27 -8.15 -4.41
C SER A 144 -11.36 -9.60 -4.85
N LEU A 145 -10.59 -10.51 -4.26
CA LEU A 145 -10.67 -11.94 -4.60
C LEU A 145 -12.01 -12.53 -4.19
N LYS A 146 -12.48 -12.24 -2.96
CA LYS A 146 -13.80 -12.67 -2.48
C LYS A 146 -14.94 -12.17 -3.38
N PHE A 147 -14.87 -10.93 -3.84
CA PHE A 147 -15.87 -10.39 -4.77
C PHE A 147 -15.81 -11.03 -6.15
N ARG A 148 -14.61 -11.36 -6.65
CA ARG A 148 -14.48 -12.12 -7.92
C ARG A 148 -15.06 -13.52 -7.80
N GLU A 149 -14.76 -14.24 -6.72
CA GLU A 149 -15.35 -15.57 -6.47
C GLU A 149 -16.88 -15.50 -6.35
N ALA A 150 -17.42 -14.46 -5.70
CA ALA A 150 -18.86 -14.25 -5.61
C ALA A 150 -19.47 -13.94 -6.98
N ALA A 151 -18.83 -13.09 -7.79
CA ALA A 151 -19.25 -12.82 -9.17
C ALA A 151 -19.24 -14.09 -10.03
N ASP A 152 -18.21 -14.92 -9.90
CA ASP A 152 -18.10 -16.18 -10.64
C ASP A 152 -19.22 -17.15 -10.27
N LYS A 153 -19.59 -17.24 -8.98
CA LYS A 153 -20.76 -18.01 -8.53
C LYS A 153 -22.05 -17.49 -9.12
N GLU A 154 -22.32 -16.19 -9.05
CA GLU A 154 -23.51 -15.59 -9.67
C GLU A 154 -23.54 -15.79 -11.19
N HIS A 155 -22.37 -15.81 -11.85
CA HIS A 155 -22.28 -16.12 -13.27
C HIS A 155 -22.63 -17.59 -13.57
N GLN A 156 -22.17 -18.54 -12.76
CA GLN A 156 -22.54 -19.95 -12.88
C GLN A 156 -24.05 -20.15 -12.73
N GLU A 157 -24.66 -19.53 -11.71
CA GLU A 157 -26.11 -19.57 -11.48
C GLU A 157 -26.89 -18.91 -12.62
N PHE A 158 -26.40 -17.79 -13.14
CA PHE A 158 -26.94 -17.16 -14.34
C PHE A 158 -26.94 -18.10 -15.54
N VAL A 159 -25.81 -18.79 -15.81
CA VAL A 159 -25.70 -19.73 -16.93
C VAL A 159 -26.67 -20.90 -16.75
N ARG A 160 -26.76 -21.47 -15.53
CA ARG A 160 -27.71 -22.54 -15.23
C ARG A 160 -29.16 -22.11 -15.47
N CYS A 161 -29.57 -20.94 -14.96
CA CYS A 161 -30.92 -20.42 -15.20
C CYS A 161 -31.20 -20.20 -16.69
N LEU A 162 -30.19 -19.77 -17.45
CA LEU A 162 -30.31 -19.55 -18.88
C LEU A 162 -30.50 -20.86 -19.66
N GLU A 163 -29.82 -21.93 -19.25
CA GLU A 163 -30.02 -23.29 -19.78
C GLU A 163 -31.40 -23.84 -19.43
N GLU A 164 -31.87 -23.66 -18.19
CA GLU A 164 -33.23 -24.05 -17.77
C GLU A 164 -34.30 -23.31 -18.60
N ILE A 165 -34.15 -22.00 -18.82
CA ILE A 165 -35.07 -21.22 -19.68
C ILE A 165 -35.08 -21.75 -21.11
N ARG A 166 -33.92 -22.14 -21.67
CA ARG A 166 -33.85 -22.71 -23.02
C ARG A 166 -34.59 -24.05 -23.07
N SER A 167 -34.36 -24.94 -22.12
CA SER A 167 -35.06 -26.24 -22.05
C SER A 167 -36.58 -26.06 -21.98
N ILE A 168 -37.08 -25.14 -21.15
CA ILE A 168 -38.52 -24.86 -21.05
C ILE A 168 -39.09 -24.29 -22.36
N LYS A 169 -38.30 -23.51 -23.10
CA LYS A 169 -38.70 -22.99 -24.41
C LYS A 169 -38.75 -24.08 -25.48
N ASP A 170 -37.81 -25.02 -25.45
CA ASP A 170 -37.77 -26.15 -26.38
C ASP A 170 -38.94 -27.14 -26.13
N GLU A 171 -39.53 -27.13 -24.92
CA GLU A 171 -40.75 -27.87 -24.57
C GLU A 171 -42.05 -27.18 -25.01
N LEU A 172 -41.99 -25.90 -25.44
CA LEU A 172 -43.14 -25.21 -26.02
C LEU A 172 -43.27 -25.57 -27.51
N PRO A 173 -44.47 -25.90 -28.02
CA PRO A 173 -44.67 -26.19 -29.45
C PRO A 173 -44.24 -25.00 -30.33
N ASP A 174 -43.50 -25.28 -31.42
CA ASP A 174 -43.03 -24.28 -32.40
C ASP A 174 -44.17 -23.55 -33.14
N ASP A 175 -45.38 -24.11 -33.13
CA ASP A 175 -46.56 -23.60 -33.83
C ASP A 175 -47.55 -22.90 -32.87
N LEU A 176 -47.24 -21.65 -32.51
CA LEU A 176 -48.21 -20.61 -32.09
C LEU A 176 -47.73 -19.20 -32.48
#